data_AF-C6SNM4-F1
#
_entry.id   AF-C6SNM4-F1
#
_cell.length_a   1.000
_cell.length_b   1.000
_cell.length_c   1.000
_cell.angle_alpha   90.00
_cell.angle_beta   90.00
_cell.angle_gamma   90.00
#
_symmetry.space_group_name_H-M   'P 1'
#
loop_
_entity.id
_entity.type
_entity.pdbx_description
1 polymer ?
#
loop_
_entity_poly.entity_id
_entity_poly.type
_entity_poly.pdbx_seq_one_letter_code
_entity_poly.pdbx_strand_id
1 'polypeptide(L)' 'MVGQQGLTDAVIKETDAALTAHELIKVRVFGDDRAERIEICTALCEAVDAQPVQHIGKLLVLWRKNIEG' A
#
# COMPACT_ATOMS: atom_id res chain seq x y z
N MET A 1 1.32 4.73 6.20
CA MET A 1 1.23 3.51 7.06
C MET A 1 -0.25 3.29 7.39
N VAL A 2 -0.70 2.05 7.59
CA VAL A 2 -2.11 1.73 7.87
C VAL A 2 -2.26 1.42 9.35
N GLY A 3 -2.99 2.29 10.07
CA GLY A 3 -3.24 2.18 11.51
C GLY A 3 -4.49 1.35 11.84
N GLN A 4 -4.95 1.40 13.09
CA GLN A 4 -6.13 0.67 13.57
C GLN A 4 -7.45 1.09 12.88
N GLN A 5 -7.47 2.26 12.23
CA GLN A 5 -8.61 2.72 11.44
C GLN A 5 -8.67 2.09 10.05
N GLY A 6 -7.73 1.18 9.73
CA GLY A 6 -7.67 0.50 8.45
C GLY A 6 -7.32 1.43 7.29
N LEU A 7 -7.78 1.06 6.10
CA LEU A 7 -7.58 1.81 4.87
C LEU A 7 -8.50 3.03 4.84
N THR A 8 -7.93 4.23 4.96
CA THR A 8 -8.65 5.50 4.89
C THR A 8 -8.25 6.29 3.64
N ASP A 9 -9.06 7.27 3.25
CA ASP A 9 -8.75 8.15 2.11
C ASP A 9 -7.40 8.86 2.27
N ALA A 10 -7.03 9.23 3.51
CA ALA A 10 -5.73 9.82 3.80
C ALA A 10 -4.58 8.85 3.51
N VAL A 11 -4.71 7.59 3.92
CA VAL A 11 -3.73 6.53 3.63
C VAL A 11 -3.59 6.29 2.13
N ILE A 12 -4.71 6.25 1.40
CA ILE A 12 -4.73 6.07 -0.05
C ILE A 12 -3.98 7.24 -0.71
N LYS A 13 -4.32 8.49 -0.36
CA LYS A 13 -3.70 9.70 -0.91
C LYS A 13 -2.19 9.79 -0.62
N GLU A 14 -1.77 9.43 0.59
CA GLU A 14 -0.34 9.38 0.93
C GLU A 14 0.41 8.30 0.16
N THR A 15 -0.21 7.12 0.00
CA THR A 15 0.37 6.01 -0.76
C THR A 15 0.52 6.38 -2.23
N ASP A 16 -0.50 7.00 -2.82
CA ASP A 16 -0.47 7.50 -4.19
C ASP A 16 0.67 8.50 -4.41
N ALA A 17 0.78 9.52 -3.55
CA ALA A 17 1.86 10.51 -3.63
C ALA A 17 3.25 9.87 -3.49
N ALA A 18 3.40 8.91 -2.58
CA ALA A 18 4.67 8.21 -2.38
C ALA A 18 5.04 7.32 -3.57
N LEU A 19 4.08 6.65 -4.20
CA LEU A 19 4.30 5.86 -5.41
C LEU A 19 4.64 6.74 -6.61
N THR A 20 4.02 7.91 -6.75
CA THR A 20 4.41 8.87 -7.80
C THR A 20 5.86 9.34 -7.61
N ALA A 21 6.28 9.60 -6.37
CA ALA A 21 7.63 10.10 -6.10
C ALA A 21 8.74 9.02 -6.20
N HIS A 22 8.42 7.75 -5.93
CA HIS A 22 9.44 6.72 -5.72
C HIS A 22 9.25 5.44 -6.54
N GLU A 23 8.10 5.26 -7.19
CA GLU A 23 7.64 4.06 -7.91
C GLU A 23 7.51 2.80 -7.04
N LEU A 24 8.40 2.58 -6.09
CA LEU A 24 8.47 1.43 -5.20
C LEU A 24 8.47 1.92 -3.74
N ILE A 25 7.46 1.50 -2.98
CA ILE A 25 7.34 1.91 -1.57
C ILE A 25 7.10 0.71 -0.65
N LYS A 26 7.30 0.94 0.65
CA LYS A 26 6.93 -0.01 1.71
C LYS A 26 5.86 0.59 2.59
N VAL A 27 4.73 -0.08 2.72
CA VAL A 27 3.62 0.32 3.58
C VAL A 27 3.54 -0.65 4.76
N ARG A 28 3.66 -0.12 5.98
CA ARG A 28 3.44 -0.91 7.20
C ARG A 28 1.94 -0.94 7.53
N VAL A 29 1.40 -2.12 7.78
CA VAL A 29 0.01 -2.34 8.25
C VAL A 29 0.06 -2.85 9.69
N PHE A 30 -0.58 -2.11 10.59
CA PHE A 30 -0.77 -2.54 11.97
C PHE A 30 -1.98 -3.46 12.07
N GLY A 31 -1.92 -4.47 12.95
CA GLY A 31 -2.88 -5.57 13.03
C GLY A 31 -2.19 -6.92 12.94
N ASP A 32 -2.71 -7.91 13.65
CA ASP A 32 -2.12 -9.26 13.71
C ASP A 32 -2.78 -10.25 12.74
N ASP A 33 -3.99 -9.96 12.27
CA ASP A 33 -4.67 -10.80 11.29
C ASP A 33 -3.99 -10.73 9.91
N ARG A 34 -3.60 -11.89 9.39
CA ARG A 34 -2.98 -12.00 8.06
C ARG A 34 -4.01 -11.81 6.94
N ALA A 35 -5.24 -12.25 7.11
CA ALA A 35 -6.29 -12.14 6.10
C ALA A 35 -6.64 -10.66 5.87
N GLU A 36 -6.87 -9.92 6.95
CA GLU A 36 -7.12 -8.47 6.90
C GLU A 36 -5.98 -7.72 6.20
N ARG A 37 -4.71 -8.07 6.48
CA ARG A 37 -3.57 -7.45 5.79
C ARG A 37 -3.55 -7.72 4.29
N ILE A 38 -3.98 -8.91 3.86
CA ILE A 38 -4.06 -9.25 2.43
C ILE A 38 -5.19 -8.45 1.78
N GLU A 39 -6.34 -8.34 2.43
CA GLU A 39 -7.47 -7.53 1.95
C GLU A 39 -7.10 -6.05 1.82
N ILE A 40 -6.42 -5.49 2.83
CA ILE A 40 -5.89 -4.12 2.79
C ILE A 40 -4.90 -3.94 1.64
N CYS A 41 -4.02 -4.92 1.41
CA CYS A 41 -3.06 -4.88 0.30
C CYS A 41 -3.77 -4.81 -1.04
N THR A 42 -4.74 -5.70 -1.28
CA THR A 42 -5.52 -5.74 -2.51
C THR A 42 -6.30 -4.45 -2.72
N ALA A 43 -7.05 -4.00 -1.72
CA ALA A 43 -7.85 -2.78 -1.79
C ALA A 43 -6.99 -1.54 -2.02
N LEU A 44 -5.82 -1.45 -1.37
CA LEU A 44 -4.90 -0.34 -1.57
C LEU A 44 -4.31 -0.36 -2.98
N CYS A 45 -3.85 -1.52 -3.46
CA CYS A 45 -3.35 -1.69 -4.83
C CYS A 45 -4.39 -1.26 -5.88
N GLU A 46 -5.65 -1.67 -5.72
CA GLU A 46 -6.74 -1.27 -6.61
C GLU A 46 -7.00 0.24 -6.56
N ALA A 47 -6.99 0.84 -5.36
CA ALA A 47 -7.27 2.27 -5.17
C ALA A 47 -6.21 3.19 -5.79
N VAL A 48 -4.96 2.73 -5.90
CA VAL A 48 -3.84 3.53 -6.41
C VAL A 48 -3.24 2.97 -7.71
N ASP A 49 -3.91 2.04 -8.38
CA ASP A 49 -3.41 1.38 -9.60
C ASP A 49 -1.95 0.89 -9.46
N ALA A 50 -1.67 0.21 -8.35
CA ALA A 50 -0.37 -0.32 -8.01
C ALA A 50 -0.37 -1.85 -7.96
N GLN A 51 0.80 -2.45 -8.11
CA GLN A 51 1.00 -3.88 -8.06
C GLN A 51 1.69 -4.29 -6.74
N PRO A 52 1.25 -5.39 -6.10
CA PRO A 52 1.95 -5.93 -4.95
C PRO A 52 3.23 -6.65 -5.40
N VAL A 53 4.37 -6.27 -4.84
CA VAL A 53 5.67 -6.91 -5.13
C VAL A 53 5.96 -8.00 -4.11
N GLN A 54 5.79 -7.69 -2.82
CA GLN A 54 6.11 -8.62 -1.75
C GLN A 54 5.32 -8.30 -0.49
N HIS A 55 5.06 -9.33 0.32
CA HIS A 55 4.49 -9.20 1.65
C HIS A 55 5.43 -9.84 2.68
N ILE A 56 5.96 -9.04 3.59
CA ILE A 56 6.93 -9.45 4.62
C ILE A 56 6.37 -9.12 6.00
N GLY A 57 5.69 -10.09 6.62
CA GLY A 57 5.10 -9.93 7.94
C GLY A 57 4.00 -8.85 7.96
N LYS A 58 4.33 -7.66 8.44
CA LYS A 58 3.47 -6.46 8.52
C LYS A 58 3.82 -5.39 7.48
N LEU A 59 4.76 -5.67 6.58
CA LEU A 59 5.19 -4.76 5.52
C LEU A 59 4.67 -5.25 4.17
N LEU A 60 3.97 -4.37 3.47
CA LEU A 60 3.58 -4.51 2.08
C LEU A 60 4.60 -3.75 1.23
N VAL A 61 5.12 -4.38 0.18
CA VAL A 61 5.96 -3.73 -0.83
C VAL A 61 5.13 -3.56 -2.08
N LEU A 62 4.92 -2.31 -2.48
CA LEU A 62 4.03 -1.94 -3.57
C LEU A 62 4.83 -1.21 -4.63
N TRP A 63 4.48 -1.44 -5.90
CA TRP A 63 5.11 -0.78 -7.02
C TRP A 63 4.08 -0.25 -8.02
N ARG A 64 4.35 0.92 -8.59
CA ARG A 64 3.64 1.48 -9.72
C ARG A 64 4.65 2.20 -10.61
N LYS A 65 4.58 1.95 -11.92
CA LYS A 65 5.42 2.64 -12.89
C LYS A 65 5.06 4.12 -12.92
N ASN A 66 6.06 5.01 -12.87
CA ASN A 66 5.83 6.41 -13.15
C ASN A 66 5.67 6.59 -14.68
N ILE A 67 4.64 7.34 -15.07
CA ILE A 67 4.35 7.67 -16.47
C ILE A 67 5.16 8.91 -16.90
N GLU A 68 5.68 9.67 -15.93
CA GLU A 68 6.57 10.81 -16.14
C GLU A 68 8.02 10.31 -16.20
N GLY A 69 8.45 9.90 -17.39
CA GLY A 69 9.84 9.55 -17.72
C GLY A 69 10.36 10.38 -18.88
#